data_AF-A0A7K9TZJ9-F1
#
_entry.id   AF-A0A7K9TZJ9-F1
#
_cell.length_a   1.000
_cell.length_b   1.000
_cell.length_c   1.000
_cell.angle_alpha   90.00
_cell.angle_beta   90.00
_cell.angle_gamma   90.00
#
_symmetry.space_group_name_H-M   'P 1'
#
loop_
_entity.id
_entity.type
_entity.pdbx_description
1 polymer ?
#
loop_
_entity_poly.entity_id
_entity_poly.type
_entity_poly.pdbx_seq_one_letter_code
_entity_poly.pdbx_strand_id
1 'polypeptide(L)'
;QTRGRYRSRMHSTANYFVGLTVEQKCELAERELTEVKDEIQRINEDLEQTLQNLEAVIEEADVWWTDIKKAIRDFEKDISSSISSQKGNIIASEKLLRYMEEKNRQRDLLRVKFCCENYLLKSYKKKLQQQLRQKEQTGETLCEVHLQQLHVRNAQYQDEIDEKNQELLQLKQTSGKTVQVLNFYKRKLQDTMEMSMSLMKDIAQRKEFLEKIEREAALVEKQRAKAESVNQKLRSQLSDYSVPPVLSYVQKKMAVTNLEKSLRAWERKVAVAEMSLQSYRKACNQVKMSGN
;
A
#
# COMPACT_ATOMS: atom_id res chain seq x y z
N GLN A 1 85.81 47.20 12.51
CA GLN A 1 85.42 46.35 13.66
C GLN A 1 83.98 45.91 13.43
N THR A 2 83.80 44.66 12.97
CA THR A 2 83.19 43.54 13.73
C THR A 2 81.68 43.70 13.90
N ARG A 3 80.89 43.20 12.96
CA ARG A 3 80.20 41.88 13.02
C ARG A 3 79.41 41.67 14.32
N GLY A 4 78.10 41.80 14.21
CA GLY A 4 77.12 41.24 15.14
C GLY A 4 75.92 40.68 14.36
N ARG A 5 75.97 39.39 14.03
CA ARG A 5 74.86 38.63 13.43
C ARG A 5 73.81 38.36 14.51
N TYR A 6 72.63 38.96 14.40
CA TYR A 6 71.42 38.42 15.02
C TYR A 6 70.64 37.61 13.99
N ARG A 7 70.84 36.29 14.01
CA ARG A 7 69.93 35.33 13.37
C ARG A 7 68.68 35.26 14.22
N SER A 8 67.65 36.02 13.86
CA SER A 8 66.28 35.69 14.26
C SER A 8 65.81 34.55 13.36
N ARG A 9 65.76 33.34 13.92
CA ARG A 9 64.97 32.23 13.35
C ARG A 9 63.51 32.66 13.43
N MET A 10 63.05 33.39 12.43
CA MET A 10 61.61 33.40 12.13
C MET A 10 61.30 31.96 11.74
N HIS A 11 60.60 31.27 12.64
CA HIS A 11 59.92 30.04 12.28
C HIS A 11 59.10 30.37 11.03
N SER A 12 59.51 29.78 9.91
CA SER A 12 58.64 29.56 8.78
C SER A 12 57.50 28.67 9.30
N THR A 13 56.50 29.30 9.91
CA THR A 13 55.14 28.79 9.79
C THR A 13 54.92 28.81 8.30
N ALA A 14 54.99 27.62 7.71
CA ALA A 14 54.54 27.39 6.36
C ALA A 14 53.21 28.13 6.25
N ASN A 15 53.21 29.25 5.54
CA ASN A 15 52.02 29.79 4.93
C ASN A 15 51.60 28.69 3.95
N TYR A 16 50.95 27.65 4.47
CA TYR A 16 49.92 26.96 3.73
C TYR A 16 48.94 28.07 3.38
N PHE A 17 49.20 28.74 2.24
CA PHE A 17 48.13 29.32 1.47
C PHE A 17 47.17 28.16 1.26
N VAL A 18 46.18 28.06 2.13
CA VAL A 18 45.03 27.21 1.93
C VAL A 18 44.42 27.77 0.66
N GLY A 19 44.74 27.13 -0.47
CA GLY A 19 44.19 27.49 -1.75
C GLY A 19 42.68 27.45 -1.62
N LEU A 20 42.00 28.46 -2.18
CA LEU A 20 40.55 28.48 -2.23
C LEU A 20 40.05 27.13 -2.72
N THR A 21 39.08 26.57 -2.01
CA THR A 21 38.42 25.33 -2.40
C THR A 21 37.75 25.53 -3.78
N VAL A 22 37.49 24.45 -4.50
CA VAL A 22 36.86 24.54 -5.84
C VAL A 22 35.54 25.29 -5.75
N GLU A 23 34.76 25.05 -4.69
CA GLU A 23 33.50 25.73 -4.41
C GLU A 23 33.68 27.25 -4.25
N GLN A 24 34.60 27.70 -3.40
CA GLN A 24 34.95 29.12 -3.24
C GLN A 24 35.43 29.79 -4.54
N LYS A 25 36.13 29.04 -5.41
CA LYS A 25 36.53 29.55 -6.73
C LYS A 25 35.33 29.68 -7.68
N CYS A 26 34.40 28.73 -7.65
CA CYS A 26 33.15 28.81 -8.40
C CYS A 26 32.29 29.97 -7.91
N GLU A 27 32.13 30.14 -6.60
CA GLU A 27 31.40 31.27 -6.00
C GLU A 27 32.02 32.62 -6.38
N LEU A 28 33.36 32.72 -6.38
CA LEU A 28 34.05 33.93 -6.82
C LEU A 28 33.84 34.16 -8.32
N ALA A 29 33.97 33.14 -9.15
CA ALA A 29 33.76 33.25 -10.60
C ALA A 29 32.31 33.63 -10.95
N GLU A 30 31.33 33.10 -10.23
CA GLU A 30 29.92 33.47 -10.37
C GLU A 30 29.68 34.92 -9.96
N ARG A 31 30.28 35.38 -8.85
CA ARG A 31 30.19 36.77 -8.42
C ARG A 31 30.80 37.73 -9.43
N GLU A 32 32.02 37.46 -9.87
CA GLU A 32 32.70 38.27 -10.90
C GLU A 32 31.89 38.29 -12.20
N LEU A 33 31.29 37.16 -12.58
CA LEU A 33 30.41 37.08 -13.75
C LEU A 33 29.13 37.91 -13.57
N THR A 34 28.55 37.96 -12.37
CA THR A 34 27.43 38.87 -12.08
C THR A 34 27.86 40.33 -12.10
N GLU A 35 29.00 40.67 -11.51
CA GLU A 35 29.50 42.05 -11.47
C GLU A 35 29.81 42.59 -12.87
N VAL A 36 30.46 41.78 -13.73
CA VAL A 36 30.74 42.13 -15.12
C VAL A 36 29.44 42.27 -15.93
N LYS A 37 28.44 41.40 -15.69
CA LYS A 37 27.13 41.54 -16.35
C LYS A 37 26.44 42.84 -15.97
N ASP A 38 26.45 43.18 -14.68
CA ASP A 38 25.87 44.43 -14.18
C ASP A 38 26.62 45.64 -14.74
N GLU A 39 27.95 45.57 -14.86
CA GLU A 39 28.75 46.62 -15.47
C GLU A 39 28.46 46.80 -16.96
N ILE A 40 28.37 45.71 -17.72
CA ILE A 40 27.96 45.74 -19.14
C ILE A 40 26.58 46.37 -19.28
N GLN A 41 25.64 46.01 -18.40
CA GLN A 41 24.30 46.59 -18.43
C GLN A 41 24.33 48.10 -18.16
N ARG A 42 25.05 48.55 -17.13
CA ARG A 42 25.23 49.99 -16.84
C ARG A 42 25.83 50.74 -18.03
N ILE A 43 26.89 50.19 -18.64
CA ILE A 43 27.52 50.81 -19.81
C ILE A 43 26.54 50.89 -20.98
N ASN A 44 25.75 49.85 -21.23
CA ASN A 44 24.75 49.87 -22.30
C ASN A 44 23.66 50.92 -22.04
N GLU A 45 23.16 51.03 -20.80
CA GLU A 45 22.17 52.06 -20.42
C GLU A 45 22.73 53.47 -20.61
N ASP A 46 23.98 53.72 -20.20
CA ASP A 46 24.65 55.02 -20.39
C ASP A 46 24.88 55.35 -21.87
N LEU A 47 25.29 54.36 -22.67
CA LEU A 47 25.48 54.52 -24.11
C LEU A 47 24.17 54.81 -24.83
N GLU A 48 23.11 54.07 -24.50
CA GLU A 48 21.76 54.28 -25.05
C GLU A 48 21.26 55.70 -24.73
N GLN A 49 21.40 56.13 -23.48
CA GLN A 49 21.02 57.48 -23.05
C GLN A 49 21.84 58.56 -23.78
N THR A 50 23.14 58.32 -23.98
CA THR A 50 24.02 59.24 -24.71
C THR A 50 23.65 59.32 -26.18
N LEU A 51 23.35 58.18 -26.80
CA LEU A 51 22.91 58.10 -28.20
C LEU A 51 21.60 58.87 -28.41
N GLN A 52 20.60 58.63 -27.57
CA GLN A 52 19.32 59.35 -27.61
C GLN A 52 19.51 60.88 -27.45
N ASN A 53 20.41 61.30 -26.56
CA ASN A 53 20.72 62.72 -26.39
C ASN A 53 21.38 63.32 -27.64
N LEU A 54 22.31 62.60 -28.27
CA LEU A 54 22.97 63.05 -29.50
C LEU A 54 21.98 63.13 -30.67
N GLU A 55 21.10 62.14 -30.82
CA GLU A 55 20.02 62.16 -31.82
C GLU A 55 19.10 63.38 -31.63
N ALA A 56 18.66 63.64 -30.40
CA ALA A 56 17.84 64.82 -30.09
C ALA A 56 18.55 66.15 -30.43
N VAL A 57 19.86 66.24 -30.19
CA VAL A 57 20.66 67.43 -30.55
C VAL A 57 20.78 67.60 -32.07
N ILE A 58 20.96 66.51 -32.82
CA ILE A 58 21.00 66.55 -34.29
C ILE A 58 19.66 67.00 -34.86
N GLU A 59 18.55 66.42 -34.38
CA GLU A 59 17.20 66.81 -34.79
C GLU A 59 16.92 68.30 -34.50
N GLU A 60 17.32 68.79 -33.31
CA GLU A 60 17.20 70.21 -32.98
C GLU A 60 18.02 71.07 -33.95
N ALA A 61 19.27 70.70 -34.23
CA ALA A 61 20.13 71.44 -35.14
C ALA A 61 19.56 71.49 -36.57
N ASP A 62 18.98 70.39 -37.06
CA ASP A 62 18.32 70.32 -38.36
C ASP A 62 17.10 71.24 -38.43
N VAL A 63 16.26 71.24 -37.40
CA VAL A 63 15.10 72.16 -37.30
C VAL A 63 15.59 73.61 -37.33
N TRP A 64 16.57 73.96 -36.48
CA TRP A 64 17.16 75.30 -36.44
C TRP A 64 17.72 75.72 -37.80
N TRP A 65 18.41 74.83 -38.50
CA TRP A 65 18.97 75.11 -39.82
C TRP A 65 17.89 75.39 -40.85
N THR A 66 16.79 74.64 -40.84
CA THR A 66 15.65 74.89 -41.73
C THR A 66 14.99 76.25 -41.44
N ASP A 67 14.85 76.61 -40.16
CA ASP A 67 14.28 77.89 -39.72
C ASP A 67 15.17 79.08 -40.08
N ILE A 68 16.49 78.98 -39.90
CA ILE A 68 17.44 80.02 -40.30
C ILE A 68 17.39 80.23 -41.81
N LYS A 69 17.43 79.15 -42.60
CA LYS A 69 17.30 79.23 -44.06
C LYS A 69 16.00 79.91 -44.50
N LYS A 70 14.90 79.62 -43.81
CA LYS A 70 13.60 80.26 -44.06
C LYS A 70 13.65 81.74 -43.69
N ALA A 71 14.21 82.09 -42.53
CA ALA A 71 14.35 83.46 -42.07
C ALA A 71 15.18 84.32 -43.03
N ILE A 72 16.27 83.77 -43.58
CA ILE A 72 17.09 84.44 -44.61
C ILE A 72 16.27 84.71 -45.87
N ARG A 73 15.57 83.70 -46.42
CA ARG A 73 14.72 83.87 -47.61
C ARG A 73 13.61 84.90 -47.40
N ASP A 74 12.95 84.85 -46.24
CA ASP A 74 11.88 85.79 -45.88
C ASP A 74 12.44 87.22 -45.76
N PHE A 75 13.61 87.38 -45.15
CA PHE A 75 14.29 88.68 -45.05
C PHE A 75 14.67 89.24 -46.43
N GLU A 76 15.31 88.44 -47.28
CA GLU A 76 15.67 88.84 -48.64
C GLU A 76 14.44 89.24 -49.46
N LYS A 77 13.35 88.48 -49.35
CA LYS A 77 12.08 88.79 -50.03
C LYS A 77 11.47 90.11 -49.54
N ASP A 78 11.38 90.31 -48.22
CA ASP A 78 10.66 91.43 -47.63
C ASP A 78 11.45 92.75 -47.66
N ILE A 79 12.78 92.66 -47.59
CA ILE A 79 13.69 93.80 -47.52
C ILE A 79 14.34 94.12 -48.88
N SER A 80 14.93 93.16 -49.59
CA SER A 80 15.64 93.42 -50.86
C SER A 80 14.71 93.93 -51.97
N SER A 81 13.44 93.54 -51.95
CA SER A 81 12.40 94.06 -52.86
C SER A 81 12.11 95.56 -52.68
N SER A 82 12.50 96.15 -51.55
CA SER A 82 12.22 97.57 -51.22
C SER A 82 13.43 98.48 -51.32
N ILE A 83 14.64 97.91 -51.35
CA ILE A 83 15.90 98.67 -51.45
C ILE A 83 16.25 99.01 -52.91
N SER A 84 15.69 98.29 -53.89
CA SER A 84 15.99 98.52 -55.32
C SER A 84 15.40 99.79 -55.93
N SER A 85 14.59 100.57 -55.19
CA SER A 85 14.05 101.86 -55.66
C SER A 85 14.92 103.03 -55.18
N GLN A 86 15.62 103.67 -56.12
CA GLN A 86 16.74 104.61 -55.92
C GLN A 86 16.40 105.98 -55.27
N LYS A 87 15.31 106.12 -54.51
CA LYS A 87 14.85 107.41 -53.94
C LYS A 87 14.50 107.42 -52.44
N GLY A 88 14.77 106.37 -51.64
CA GLY A 88 14.22 106.31 -50.28
C GLY A 88 15.02 105.57 -49.21
N ASN A 89 16.20 106.08 -48.82
CA ASN A 89 16.96 105.54 -47.67
C ASN A 89 16.18 105.57 -46.35
N ILE A 90 15.37 106.61 -46.12
CA ILE A 90 14.56 106.75 -44.89
C ILE A 90 13.43 105.70 -44.85
N ILE A 91 12.76 105.48 -45.98
CA ILE A 91 11.67 104.49 -46.13
C ILE A 91 12.21 103.06 -45.96
N ALA A 92 13.43 102.79 -46.45
CA ALA A 92 14.10 101.51 -46.24
C ALA A 92 14.43 101.25 -44.76
N SER A 93 14.94 102.25 -44.02
CA SER A 93 15.21 102.11 -42.57
C SER A 93 13.95 101.90 -41.73
N GLU A 94 12.85 102.59 -42.04
CA GLU A 94 11.59 102.45 -41.32
C GLU A 94 10.93 101.07 -41.58
N LYS A 95 11.06 100.54 -42.80
CA LYS A 95 10.59 99.19 -43.12
C LYS A 95 11.43 98.11 -42.42
N LEU A 96 12.74 98.30 -42.36
CA LEU A 96 13.65 97.42 -41.60
C LEU A 96 13.30 97.41 -40.10
N LEU A 97 13.04 98.58 -39.51
CA LEU A 97 12.63 98.69 -38.11
C LEU A 97 11.31 97.95 -37.84
N ARG A 98 10.28 98.19 -38.66
CA ARG A 98 8.99 97.48 -38.56
C ARG A 98 9.11 95.97 -38.71
N TYR A 99 9.98 95.51 -39.62
CA TYR A 99 10.27 94.08 -39.76
C TYR A 99 10.89 93.50 -38.49
N MET A 100 11.89 94.19 -37.91
CA MET A 100 12.52 93.76 -36.65
C MET A 100 11.53 93.75 -35.48
N GLU A 101 10.67 94.77 -35.37
CA GLU A 101 9.61 94.83 -34.35
C GLU A 101 8.62 93.68 -34.48
N GLU A 102 8.14 93.39 -35.69
CA GLU A 102 7.21 92.28 -35.92
C GLU A 102 7.86 90.91 -35.64
N LYS A 103 9.13 90.71 -36.02
CA LYS A 103 9.87 89.48 -35.67
C LYS A 103 10.10 89.33 -34.18
N ASN A 104 10.40 90.42 -33.46
CA ASN A 104 10.51 90.41 -32.01
C ASN A 104 9.17 90.06 -31.35
N ARG A 105 8.06 90.62 -31.84
CA ARG A 105 6.70 90.31 -31.36
C ARG A 105 6.35 88.83 -31.57
N GLN A 106 6.67 88.27 -32.74
CA GLN A 106 6.46 86.84 -33.04
C GLN A 106 7.27 85.94 -32.10
N ARG A 107 8.54 86.30 -31.84
CA ARG A 107 9.40 85.58 -30.89
C ARG A 107 8.83 85.63 -29.47
N ASP A 108 8.32 86.78 -29.03
CA ASP A 108 7.72 86.93 -27.71
C ASP A 108 6.46 86.06 -27.55
N LEU A 109 5.61 85.98 -28.57
CA LEU A 109 4.44 85.09 -28.59
C LEU A 109 4.84 83.62 -28.48
N LEU A 110 5.85 83.19 -29.25
CA LEU A 110 6.38 81.83 -29.18
C LEU A 110 6.98 81.52 -27.81
N ARG A 111 7.73 82.46 -27.21
CA ARG A 111 8.26 82.33 -25.85
C ARG A 111 7.12 82.07 -24.85
N VAL A 112 6.06 82.87 -24.87
CA VAL A 112 4.92 82.69 -23.97
C VAL A 112 4.25 81.33 -24.19
N LYS A 113 4.04 80.92 -25.45
CA LYS A 113 3.49 79.60 -25.79
C LYS A 113 4.35 78.46 -25.20
N PHE A 114 5.66 78.47 -25.46
CA PHE A 114 6.56 77.44 -24.96
C PHE A 114 6.67 77.44 -23.43
N CYS A 115 6.63 78.61 -22.76
CA CYS A 115 6.58 78.67 -21.30
C CYS A 115 5.33 77.99 -20.74
N CYS A 116 4.16 78.23 -21.35
CA CYS A 116 2.91 77.59 -20.96
C CYS A 116 2.95 76.07 -21.17
N GLU A 117 3.40 75.61 -22.33
CA GLU A 117 3.56 74.18 -22.62
C GLU A 117 4.55 73.51 -21.66
N ASN A 118 5.68 74.15 -21.36
CA ASN A 118 6.67 73.64 -20.41
C ASN A 118 6.09 73.50 -18.99
N TYR A 119 5.29 74.47 -18.54
CA TYR A 119 4.60 74.41 -17.24
C TYR A 119 3.59 73.24 -17.20
N LEU A 120 2.81 73.06 -18.25
CA LEU A 120 1.85 71.96 -18.37
C LEU A 120 2.56 70.60 -18.35
N LEU A 121 3.62 70.42 -19.15
CA LEU A 121 4.41 69.19 -19.21
C LEU A 121 5.08 68.89 -17.87
N LYS A 122 5.64 69.90 -17.18
CA LYS A 122 6.20 69.73 -15.83
C LYS A 122 5.13 69.29 -14.82
N SER A 123 3.93 69.86 -14.87
CA SER A 123 2.81 69.45 -14.01
C SER A 123 2.37 68.02 -14.30
N TYR A 124 2.28 67.64 -15.58
CA TYR A 124 1.93 66.29 -16.01
C TYR A 124 2.97 65.25 -15.60
N LYS A 125 4.27 65.54 -15.81
CA LYS A 125 5.39 64.72 -15.34
C LYS A 125 5.30 64.46 -13.83
N LYS A 126 5.06 65.50 -13.03
CA LYS A 126 4.91 65.36 -11.57
C LYS A 126 3.73 64.45 -11.20
N LYS A 127 2.58 64.58 -11.87
CA LYS A 127 1.42 63.72 -11.66
C LYS A 127 1.74 62.25 -11.97
N LEU A 128 2.37 61.98 -13.12
CA LEU A 128 2.76 60.62 -13.50
C LEU A 128 3.76 60.01 -12.52
N GLN A 129 4.77 60.77 -12.10
CA GLN A 129 5.74 60.32 -11.08
C GLN A 129 5.07 60.01 -9.74
N GLN A 130 4.05 60.78 -9.35
CA GLN A 130 3.30 60.50 -8.12
C GLN A 130 2.45 59.23 -8.24
N GLN A 131 1.79 59.02 -9.38
CA GLN A 131 1.02 57.81 -9.64
C GLN A 131 1.91 56.56 -9.66
N LEU A 132 3.10 56.66 -10.26
CA LEU A 132 4.07 55.57 -10.28
C LEU A 132 4.48 55.17 -8.86
N ARG A 133 4.90 56.14 -8.03
CA ARG A 133 5.25 55.89 -6.62
C ARG A 133 4.12 55.28 -5.80
N GLN A 134 2.89 55.74 -6.01
CA GLN A 134 1.72 55.15 -5.33
C GLN A 134 1.53 53.69 -5.77
N LYS A 135 1.64 53.40 -7.07
CA LYS A 135 1.50 52.04 -7.60
C LYS A 135 2.59 51.11 -7.07
N GLU A 136 3.84 51.54 -7.05
CA GLU A 136 4.97 50.77 -6.48
C GLU A 136 4.72 50.43 -4.99
N GLN A 137 4.41 51.43 -4.17
CA GLN A 137 4.14 51.22 -2.74
C GLN A 137 2.94 50.29 -2.49
N THR A 138 1.83 50.49 -3.22
CA THR A 138 0.66 49.62 -3.09
C THR A 138 0.91 48.21 -3.64
N GLY A 139 1.72 48.08 -4.69
CA GLY A 139 2.03 46.81 -5.33
C GLY A 139 2.91 45.92 -4.46
N GLU A 140 3.95 46.49 -3.86
CA GLU A 140 4.85 45.78 -2.94
C GLU A 140 4.09 45.31 -1.69
N THR A 141 3.32 46.19 -1.05
CA THR A 141 2.60 45.85 0.18
C THR A 141 1.53 44.77 -0.06
N LEU A 142 0.79 44.85 -1.17
CA LEU A 142 -0.21 43.83 -1.52
C LEU A 142 0.43 42.49 -1.88
N CYS A 143 1.56 42.51 -2.59
CA CYS A 143 2.29 41.30 -2.95
C CYS A 143 2.86 40.59 -1.72
N GLU A 144 3.44 41.34 -0.78
CA GLU A 144 3.98 40.80 0.47
C GLU A 144 2.89 40.17 1.33
N VAL A 145 1.76 40.85 1.54
CA VAL A 145 0.63 40.30 2.31
C VAL A 145 0.07 39.04 1.65
N HIS A 146 -0.05 39.02 0.32
CA HIS A 146 -0.54 37.83 -0.39
C HIS A 146 0.43 36.65 -0.25
N LEU A 147 1.73 36.91 -0.34
CA LEU A 147 2.77 35.90 -0.18
C LEU A 147 2.79 35.35 1.26
N GLN A 148 2.68 36.21 2.27
CA GLN A 148 2.53 35.79 3.67
C GLN A 148 1.26 34.96 3.87
N GLN A 149 0.14 35.35 3.27
CA GLN A 149 -1.12 34.60 3.36
C GLN A 149 -0.99 33.21 2.72
N LEU A 150 -0.30 33.10 1.58
CA LEU A 150 0.01 31.81 0.95
C LEU A 150 0.89 30.95 1.85
N HIS A 151 1.92 31.52 2.48
CA HIS A 151 2.75 30.79 3.44
C HIS A 151 1.96 30.26 4.64
N VAL A 152 1.11 31.09 5.24
CA VAL A 152 0.25 30.67 6.36
C VAL A 152 -0.69 29.55 5.93
N ARG A 153 -1.34 29.68 4.76
CA ARG A 153 -2.25 28.64 4.25
C ARG A 153 -1.50 27.34 3.92
N ASN A 154 -0.30 27.43 3.37
CA ASN A 154 0.52 26.26 3.08
C ASN A 154 0.92 25.53 4.37
N ALA A 155 1.38 26.27 5.39
CA ALA A 155 1.68 25.71 6.70
C ALA A 155 0.46 25.02 7.33
N GLN A 156 -0.72 25.65 7.27
CA GLN A 156 -1.97 25.04 7.75
C GLN A 156 -2.31 23.72 7.04
N TYR A 157 -2.15 23.66 5.70
CA TYR A 157 -2.38 22.42 4.97
C TYR A 157 -1.33 21.35 5.30
N GLN A 158 -0.09 21.75 5.53
CA GLN A 158 0.96 20.81 5.92
C GLN A 158 0.65 20.19 7.29
N ASP A 159 0.22 21.00 8.26
CA ASP A 159 -0.20 20.52 9.58
C ASP A 159 -1.41 19.57 9.47
N GLU A 160 -2.41 19.90 8.65
CA GLU A 160 -3.57 19.05 8.44
C GLU A 160 -3.19 17.72 7.76
N ILE A 161 -2.28 17.75 6.78
CA ILE A 161 -1.74 16.54 6.14
C ILE A 161 -1.02 15.66 7.18
N ASP A 162 -0.21 16.26 8.04
CA ASP A 162 0.55 15.54 9.05
C ASP A 162 -0.37 14.92 10.11
N GLU A 163 -1.43 15.62 10.53
CA GLU A 163 -2.47 15.09 11.42
C GLU A 163 -3.17 13.87 10.79
N LYS A 164 -3.64 13.99 9.53
CA LYS A 164 -4.31 12.88 8.82
C LYS A 164 -3.35 11.71 8.59
N ASN A 165 -2.07 11.96 8.36
CA ASN A 165 -1.06 10.90 8.24
C ASN A 165 -0.85 10.15 9.56
N GLN A 166 -0.85 10.85 10.69
CA GLN A 166 -0.78 10.23 12.01
C GLN A 166 -2.02 9.37 12.30
N GLU A 167 -3.22 9.88 12.01
CA GLU A 167 -4.46 9.10 12.13
C GLU A 167 -4.43 7.84 11.27
N LEU A 168 -4.01 7.96 10.00
CA LEU A 168 -3.87 6.83 9.08
C LEU A 168 -2.88 5.78 9.61
N LEU A 169 -1.77 6.21 10.20
CA LEU A 169 -0.79 5.32 10.80
C LEU A 169 -1.40 4.56 12.00
N GLN A 170 -2.13 5.24 12.87
CA GLN A 170 -2.82 4.61 14.01
C GLN A 170 -3.87 3.59 13.55
N LEU A 171 -4.66 3.94 12.54
CA LEU A 171 -5.65 3.04 11.94
C LEU A 171 -4.99 1.82 11.29
N LYS A 172 -3.87 1.99 10.57
CA LYS A 172 -3.10 0.87 10.00
C LYS A 172 -2.58 -0.07 11.09
N GLN A 173 -2.01 0.46 12.17
CA GLN A 173 -1.54 -0.35 13.28
C GLN A 173 -2.67 -1.13 13.96
N THR A 174 -3.80 -0.46 14.21
CA THR A 174 -4.97 -1.07 14.83
C THR A 174 -5.57 -2.15 13.92
N SER A 175 -5.72 -1.88 12.63
CA SER A 175 -6.15 -2.86 11.63
C SER A 175 -5.22 -4.08 11.59
N GLY A 176 -3.90 -3.86 11.59
CA GLY A 176 -2.91 -4.94 11.65
C GLY A 176 -3.06 -5.82 12.89
N LYS A 177 -3.22 -5.20 14.07
CA LYS A 177 -3.47 -5.93 15.34
C LYS A 177 -4.78 -6.72 15.28
N THR A 178 -5.85 -6.11 14.78
CA THR A 178 -7.16 -6.77 14.64
C THR A 178 -7.09 -7.99 13.72
N VAL A 179 -6.39 -7.88 12.58
CA VAL A 179 -6.18 -9.01 11.65
C VAL A 179 -5.36 -10.12 12.30
N GLN A 180 -4.33 -9.80 13.09
CA GLN A 180 -3.56 -10.80 13.83
C GLN A 180 -4.45 -11.56 14.83
N VAL A 181 -5.25 -10.85 15.62
CA VAL A 181 -6.19 -11.44 16.58
C VAL A 181 -7.24 -12.29 15.87
N LEU A 182 -7.81 -11.81 14.77
CA LEU A 182 -8.78 -12.56 13.96
C LEU A 182 -8.18 -13.87 13.43
N ASN A 183 -6.96 -13.81 12.89
CA ASN A 183 -6.27 -14.99 12.38
C ASN A 183 -5.89 -15.99 13.48
N PHE A 184 -5.61 -15.51 14.69
CA PHE A 184 -5.40 -16.37 15.86
C PHE A 184 -6.68 -17.13 16.22
N TYR A 185 -7.81 -16.44 16.35
CA TYR A 185 -9.08 -17.09 16.67
C TYR A 185 -9.58 -18.01 15.55
N LYS A 186 -9.35 -17.65 14.28
CA LYS A 186 -9.67 -18.51 13.13
C LYS A 186 -8.91 -19.84 13.19
N ARG A 187 -7.61 -19.81 13.49
CA ARG A 187 -6.80 -21.02 13.69
C ARG A 187 -7.30 -21.85 14.86
N LYS A 188 -7.49 -21.22 16.03
CA LYS A 188 -8.00 -21.90 17.22
C LYS A 188 -9.35 -22.59 16.96
N LEU A 189 -10.26 -21.92 16.23
CA LEU A 189 -11.54 -22.49 15.84
C LEU A 189 -11.35 -23.71 14.92
N GLN A 190 -10.50 -23.59 13.90
CA GLN A 190 -10.19 -24.69 12.99
C GLN A 190 -9.63 -25.90 13.74
N ASP A 191 -8.65 -25.70 14.63
CA ASP A 191 -8.06 -26.77 15.45
C ASP A 191 -9.13 -27.48 16.30
N THR A 192 -10.02 -26.70 16.95
CA THR A 192 -11.12 -27.28 17.74
C THR A 192 -12.15 -28.01 16.88
N MET A 193 -12.41 -27.53 15.66
CA MET A 193 -13.32 -28.18 14.72
C MET A 193 -12.74 -29.53 14.26
N GLU A 194 -11.47 -29.56 13.89
CA GLU A 194 -10.75 -30.78 13.49
C GLU A 194 -10.73 -31.81 14.62
N MET A 195 -10.45 -31.38 15.86
CA MET A 195 -10.52 -32.23 17.04
C MET A 195 -11.94 -32.75 17.30
N SER A 196 -12.96 -31.92 17.15
CA SER A 196 -14.36 -32.35 17.28
C SER A 196 -14.72 -33.40 16.23
N MET A 197 -14.28 -33.21 14.98
CA MET A 197 -14.50 -34.17 13.90
C MET A 197 -13.80 -35.50 14.17
N SER A 198 -12.55 -35.48 14.65
CA SER A 198 -11.84 -36.72 15.02
C SER A 198 -12.52 -37.43 16.18
N LEU A 199 -12.94 -36.71 17.22
CA LEU A 199 -13.67 -37.28 18.35
C LEU A 199 -15.02 -37.88 17.92
N MET A 200 -15.76 -37.22 17.03
CA MET A 200 -17.00 -37.77 16.49
C MET A 200 -16.77 -39.09 15.74
N LYS A 201 -15.70 -39.18 14.94
CA LYS A 201 -15.30 -40.41 14.26
C LYS A 201 -14.96 -41.51 15.26
N ASP A 202 -14.18 -41.20 16.29
CA ASP A 202 -13.81 -42.15 17.34
C ASP A 202 -15.03 -42.64 18.13
N ILE A 203 -15.97 -41.76 18.43
CA ILE A 203 -17.23 -42.11 19.11
C ILE A 203 -18.05 -43.06 18.21
N ALA A 204 -18.16 -42.78 16.91
CA ALA A 204 -18.87 -43.64 15.98
C ALA A 204 -18.23 -45.04 15.91
N GLN A 205 -16.90 -45.11 15.79
CA GLN A 205 -16.16 -46.38 15.79
C GLN A 205 -16.34 -47.15 17.11
N ARG A 206 -16.22 -46.48 18.26
CA ARG A 206 -16.43 -47.11 19.57
C ARG A 206 -17.85 -47.64 19.74
N LYS A 207 -18.86 -46.92 19.26
CA LYS A 207 -20.26 -47.40 19.29
C LYS A 207 -20.42 -48.67 18.45
N GLU A 208 -19.82 -48.74 17.26
CA GLU A 208 -19.86 -49.93 16.42
C GLU A 208 -19.17 -51.14 17.09
N PHE A 209 -18.00 -50.92 17.72
CA PHE A 209 -17.32 -51.96 18.48
C PHE A 209 -18.12 -52.43 19.68
N LEU A 210 -18.75 -51.51 20.42
CA LEU A 210 -19.60 -51.84 21.56
C LEU A 210 -20.79 -52.71 21.12
N GLU A 211 -21.44 -52.38 20.01
CA GLU A 211 -22.53 -53.19 19.45
C GLU A 211 -22.06 -54.60 19.06
N LYS A 212 -20.83 -54.74 18.53
CA LYS A 212 -20.23 -56.06 18.25
C LYS A 212 -20.00 -56.87 19.51
N ILE A 213 -19.40 -56.25 20.54
CA ILE A 213 -19.14 -56.90 21.83
C ILE A 213 -20.45 -57.30 22.51
N GLU A 214 -21.49 -56.47 22.48
CA GLU A 214 -22.81 -56.81 23.03
C GLU A 214 -23.44 -58.02 22.33
N ARG A 215 -23.35 -58.08 20.99
CA ARG A 215 -23.82 -59.25 20.22
C ARG A 215 -23.03 -60.52 20.56
N GLU A 216 -21.70 -60.41 20.71
CA GLU A 216 -20.85 -61.53 21.12
C GLU A 216 -21.13 -61.99 22.55
N ALA A 217 -21.28 -61.06 23.50
CA ALA A 217 -21.60 -61.34 24.88
C ALA A 217 -22.95 -62.07 25.01
N ALA A 218 -23.97 -61.64 24.27
CA ALA A 218 -25.27 -62.32 24.23
C ALA A 218 -25.16 -63.75 23.67
N LEU A 219 -24.32 -63.96 22.65
CA LEU A 219 -24.05 -65.29 22.09
C LEU A 219 -23.34 -66.18 23.12
N VAL A 220 -22.29 -65.67 23.76
CA VAL A 220 -21.52 -66.39 24.78
C VAL A 220 -22.40 -66.74 25.97
N GLU A 221 -23.26 -65.84 26.45
CA GLU A 221 -24.16 -66.12 27.57
C GLU A 221 -25.18 -67.21 27.19
N LYS A 222 -25.70 -67.20 25.95
CA LYS A 222 -26.56 -68.29 25.44
C LYS A 222 -25.82 -69.63 25.38
N GLN A 223 -24.56 -69.64 24.96
CA GLN A 223 -23.74 -70.85 24.93
C GLN A 223 -23.42 -71.35 26.34
N ARG A 224 -23.08 -70.44 27.26
CA ARG A 224 -22.85 -70.72 28.68
C ARG A 224 -24.09 -71.33 29.33
N ALA A 225 -25.27 -70.75 29.15
CA ALA A 225 -26.52 -71.28 29.69
C ALA A 225 -26.82 -72.71 29.19
N LYS A 226 -26.55 -72.98 27.90
CA LYS A 226 -26.65 -74.35 27.35
C LYS A 226 -25.66 -75.30 28.03
N ALA A 227 -24.40 -74.92 28.13
CA ALA A 227 -23.36 -75.73 28.77
C ALA A 227 -23.66 -75.99 30.24
N GLU A 228 -24.12 -74.98 30.99
CA GLU A 228 -24.56 -75.10 32.39
C GLU A 228 -25.74 -76.08 32.52
N SER A 229 -26.74 -75.99 31.64
CA SER A 229 -27.89 -76.93 31.65
C SER A 229 -27.47 -78.39 31.42
N VAL A 230 -26.49 -78.62 30.54
CA VAL A 230 -25.93 -79.96 30.29
C VAL A 230 -25.11 -80.42 31.50
N ASN A 231 -24.26 -79.55 32.05
CA ASN A 231 -23.46 -79.87 33.23
C ASN A 231 -24.35 -80.24 34.43
N GLN A 232 -25.44 -79.48 34.65
CA GLN A 232 -26.40 -79.78 35.71
C GLN A 232 -27.06 -81.16 35.51
N LYS A 233 -27.47 -81.50 34.28
CA LYS A 233 -28.00 -82.84 33.96
C LYS A 233 -26.98 -83.94 34.24
N LEU A 234 -25.73 -83.76 33.83
CA LEU A 234 -24.67 -84.74 34.08
C LEU A 234 -24.37 -84.89 35.57
N ARG A 235 -24.39 -83.80 36.34
CA ARG A 235 -24.26 -83.86 37.81
C ARG A 235 -25.40 -84.60 38.47
N SER A 236 -26.65 -84.38 38.03
CA SER A 236 -27.81 -85.15 38.49
C SER A 236 -27.67 -86.64 38.14
N GLN A 237 -27.25 -86.97 36.92
CA GLN A 237 -26.99 -88.35 36.52
C GLN A 237 -25.88 -89.00 37.36
N LEU A 238 -24.83 -88.26 37.70
CA LEU A 238 -23.76 -88.73 38.59
C LEU A 238 -24.24 -88.93 40.02
N SER A 239 -25.12 -88.06 40.54
CA SER A 239 -25.71 -88.26 41.87
C SER A 239 -26.68 -89.44 41.92
N ASP A 240 -27.44 -89.66 40.84
CA ASP A 240 -28.38 -90.77 40.71
C ASP A 240 -27.66 -92.10 40.45
N TYR A 241 -26.43 -92.04 39.91
CA TYR A 241 -25.59 -93.20 39.67
C TYR A 241 -25.02 -93.74 40.99
N SER A 242 -25.73 -94.71 41.57
CA SER A 242 -25.24 -95.50 42.69
C SER A 242 -24.77 -96.87 42.20
N VAL A 243 -23.49 -97.19 42.45
CA VAL A 243 -22.92 -98.50 42.10
C VAL A 243 -23.58 -99.56 42.97
N PRO A 244 -24.35 -100.52 42.40
CA PRO A 244 -24.97 -101.56 43.19
C PRO A 244 -23.89 -102.39 43.90
N PRO A 245 -24.09 -102.78 45.18
CA PRO A 245 -23.16 -103.64 45.88
C PRO A 245 -22.86 -104.90 45.06
N VAL A 246 -21.58 -105.28 44.95
CA VAL A 246 -21.11 -106.39 44.08
C VAL A 246 -21.94 -107.66 44.27
N LEU A 247 -22.33 -107.96 45.52
CA LEU A 247 -23.19 -109.09 45.86
C LEU A 247 -24.57 -109.04 45.18
N SER A 248 -25.21 -107.86 45.11
CA SER A 248 -26.51 -107.67 44.44
C SER A 248 -26.38 -107.88 42.92
N TYR A 249 -25.29 -107.40 42.31
CA TYR A 249 -25.00 -107.65 40.90
C TYR A 249 -24.77 -109.15 40.62
N VAL A 250 -23.98 -109.82 41.46
CA VAL A 250 -23.69 -111.26 41.34
C VAL A 250 -24.98 -112.07 41.52
N GLN A 251 -25.83 -111.74 42.49
CA GLN A 251 -27.13 -112.40 42.67
C GLN A 251 -28.05 -112.23 41.47
N LYS A 252 -28.18 -111.01 40.93
CA LYS A 252 -28.95 -110.77 39.70
C LYS A 252 -28.36 -111.52 38.51
N LYS A 253 -27.03 -111.57 38.37
CA LYS A 253 -26.38 -112.33 37.29
C LYS A 253 -26.60 -113.82 37.44
N MET A 254 -26.51 -114.36 38.66
CA MET A 254 -26.85 -115.76 38.95
C MET A 254 -28.31 -116.05 38.61
N ALA A 255 -29.25 -115.17 38.97
CA ALA A 255 -30.66 -115.30 38.61
C ALA A 255 -30.85 -115.34 37.08
N VAL A 256 -30.16 -114.48 36.33
CA VAL A 256 -30.18 -114.52 34.86
C VAL A 256 -29.64 -115.85 34.34
N THR A 257 -28.50 -116.33 34.83
CA THR A 257 -27.94 -117.62 34.39
C THR A 257 -28.82 -118.82 34.76
N ASN A 258 -29.52 -118.76 35.90
CA ASN A 258 -30.47 -119.80 36.31
C ASN A 258 -31.72 -119.78 35.43
N LEU A 259 -32.22 -118.59 35.08
CA LEU A 259 -33.31 -118.43 34.12
C LEU A 259 -32.90 -118.96 32.74
N GLU A 260 -31.70 -118.64 32.25
CA GLU A 260 -31.16 -119.19 30.99
C GLU A 260 -31.06 -120.73 31.03
N LYS A 261 -30.59 -121.31 32.14
CA LYS A 261 -30.55 -122.78 32.31
C LYS A 261 -31.95 -123.38 32.31
N SER A 262 -32.91 -122.73 32.97
CA SER A 262 -34.29 -123.17 33.00
C SER A 262 -34.97 -123.06 31.63
N LEU A 263 -34.68 -122.00 30.88
CA LEU A 263 -35.09 -121.82 29.47
C LEU A 263 -34.58 -122.99 28.63
N ARG A 264 -33.27 -123.29 28.70
CA ARG A 264 -32.67 -124.44 27.98
C ARG A 264 -33.24 -125.78 28.43
N ALA A 265 -33.68 -125.92 29.68
CA ALA A 265 -34.33 -127.12 30.17
C ALA A 265 -35.76 -127.25 29.61
N TRP A 266 -36.49 -126.14 29.53
CA TRP A 266 -37.81 -126.09 28.90
C TRP A 266 -37.73 -126.31 27.39
N GLU A 267 -36.75 -125.73 26.70
CA GLU A 267 -36.47 -126.01 25.28
C GLU A 267 -36.22 -127.50 25.05
N ARG A 268 -35.44 -128.16 25.92
CA ARG A 268 -35.23 -129.62 25.86
C ARG A 268 -36.51 -130.41 26.14
N LYS A 269 -37.34 -130.00 27.10
CA LYS A 269 -38.64 -130.65 27.36
C LYS A 269 -39.59 -130.53 26.17
N VAL A 270 -39.62 -129.37 25.52
CA VAL A 270 -40.38 -129.15 24.28
C VAL A 270 -39.86 -130.06 23.18
N ALA A 271 -38.55 -130.15 22.96
CA ALA A 271 -37.97 -131.06 21.98
C ALA A 271 -38.31 -132.54 22.26
N VAL A 272 -38.31 -132.98 23.52
CA VAL A 272 -38.73 -134.34 23.90
C VAL A 272 -40.23 -134.56 23.65
N ALA A 273 -41.06 -133.56 23.94
CA ALA A 273 -42.51 -133.61 23.65
C ALA A 273 -42.79 -133.64 22.14
N GLU A 274 -42.01 -132.93 21.34
CA GLU A 274 -42.09 -132.97 19.87
C GLU A 274 -41.64 -134.34 19.33
N MET A 275 -40.54 -134.91 19.85
CA MET A 275 -40.08 -136.25 19.46
C MET A 275 -41.04 -137.35 19.88
N SER A 276 -41.69 -137.24 21.04
CA SER A 276 -42.71 -138.19 21.47
C SER A 276 -43.98 -138.06 20.62
N LEU A 277 -44.44 -136.84 20.31
CA LEU A 277 -45.53 -136.61 19.35
C LEU A 277 -45.20 -137.19 17.97
N GLN A 278 -43.95 -137.06 17.50
CA GLN A 278 -43.49 -137.63 16.24
C GLN A 278 -43.47 -139.17 16.29
N SER A 279 -43.10 -139.75 17.42
CA SER A 279 -43.14 -141.20 17.67
C SER A 279 -44.58 -141.73 17.71
N TYR A 280 -45.51 -141.02 18.37
CA TYR A 280 -46.94 -141.35 18.36
C TYR A 280 -47.54 -141.21 16.95
N ARG A 281 -47.13 -140.22 16.16
CA ARG A 281 -47.53 -140.10 14.74
C ARG A 281 -47.00 -141.27 13.90
N LYS A 282 -45.77 -141.74 14.13
CA LYS A 282 -45.20 -142.91 13.45
C LYS A 282 -45.91 -144.22 13.84
N ALA A 283 -46.22 -144.41 15.13
CA ALA A 283 -46.99 -145.57 15.61
C ALA A 283 -48.43 -145.58 15.05
N CYS A 284 -49.09 -144.42 14.98
CA CYS A 284 -50.43 -144.28 14.40
C CYS A 284 -50.44 -144.55 12.88
N ASN A 285 -49.34 -144.27 12.18
CA ASN A 285 -49.19 -144.60 10.76
C ASN A 285 -48.85 -146.09 10.51
N GLN A 286 -48.19 -146.80 11.44
CA GLN A 286 -47.97 -148.25 11.34
C GLN A 286 -49.24 -149.07 11.60
N VAL A 287 -50.13 -148.60 12.49
CA VAL A 287 -51.46 -149.22 12.70
C VAL A 287 -52.39 -148.99 11.50
N LYS A 288 -52.21 -147.91 10.73
CA LYS A 288 -52.92 -147.68 9.45
C LYS A 288 -52.44 -148.54 8.27
N MET A 289 -51.28 -149.21 8.37
CA MET A 289 -50.70 -150.03 7.28
C MET A 289 -50.75 -151.54 7.56
N SER A 290 -51.32 -151.97 8.70
CA SER A 290 -51.39 -153.39 9.12
C SER A 290 -52.84 -153.90 9.30
N GLY A 291 -53.80 -153.18 8.70
CA GLY A 291 -55.23 -153.51 8.72
C GLY A 291 -55.86 -153.28 7.35
N ASN A 292 -55.26 -153.90 6.33
CA ASN A 292 -55.83 -154.34 5.06
C ASN A 292 -55.26 -155.73 4.78
#